data_AF-A0A9X9LX96-F1
#
_entry.id   AF-A0A9X9LX96-F1
#
_cell.length_a   1.000
_cell.length_b   1.000
_cell.length_c   1.000
_cell.angle_alpha   90.00
_cell.angle_beta   90.00
_cell.angle_gamma   90.00
#
_symmetry.space_group_name_H-M   'P 1'
#
loop_
_entity.id
_entity.type
_entity.pdbx_description
1 polymer ?
#
loop_
_entity_poly.entity_id
_entity_poly.type
_entity_poly.pdbx_seq_one_letter_code
_entity_poly.pdbx_strand_id
1 'polypeptide(L)'
;GNVTFSCSEPQIVPITFVNSRSSYLLLPGTPQIDGLSVSFQFRTWNKDGLLLSTELSEGSGTLLLSLEGGTVRLVIQKMTERTAEILTGSSLNDGLWHSVSINARRDRITLSLDNDAASPAQDTTRVQIYSGNSYYFGGCPDNLTDSQCLNPIKAFQGCMRLIFIDNQPKDLISVQQGSLGNFSDLHIDLCSIKDRCLPNYCEHGGSCSQSWTTFYCNCSNTGYTGATCHN
;
A
#
# COMPACT_ATOMS: atom_id res chain seq x y z
N GLY A 1 -6.89 -5.19 -47.48
CA GLY A 1 -5.79 -4.96 -46.53
C GLY A 1 -6.15 -5.63 -45.23
N ASN A 2 -5.30 -6.54 -44.74
CA ASN A 2 -5.56 -7.28 -43.52
C ASN A 2 -4.88 -6.53 -42.37
N VAL A 3 -5.67 -5.88 -41.50
CA VAL A 3 -5.14 -5.17 -40.32
C VAL A 3 -5.27 -6.12 -39.14
N THR A 4 -4.17 -6.74 -38.74
CA THR A 4 -4.12 -7.53 -37.50
C THR A 4 -4.00 -6.57 -36.32
N PHE A 5 -5.08 -6.42 -35.55
CA PHE A 5 -5.04 -5.79 -34.24
C PHE A 5 -4.43 -6.77 -33.24
N SER A 6 -3.15 -6.58 -32.90
CA SER A 6 -2.53 -7.22 -31.75
C SER A 6 -2.58 -6.26 -30.57
N CYS A 7 -3.44 -6.51 -29.60
CA CYS A 7 -3.29 -5.93 -28.26
C CYS A 7 -2.20 -6.72 -27.55
N SER A 8 -0.95 -6.22 -27.54
CA SER A 8 0.05 -6.70 -26.60
C SER A 8 -0.39 -6.30 -25.20
N GLU A 9 -0.65 -7.27 -24.34
CA GLU A 9 -0.99 -7.00 -22.95
C GLU A 9 0.18 -6.26 -22.29
N PRO A 10 -0.07 -5.14 -21.59
CA PRO A 10 1.01 -4.34 -21.01
C PRO A 10 1.78 -5.15 -19.95
N GLN A 11 3.10 -5.09 -20.00
CA GLN A 11 3.96 -5.75 -19.03
C GLN A 11 3.70 -5.20 -17.62
N ILE A 12 3.39 -6.10 -16.68
CA ILE A 12 3.18 -5.72 -15.28
C ILE A 12 4.53 -5.72 -14.57
N VAL A 13 5.05 -4.53 -14.29
CA VAL A 13 6.31 -4.32 -13.58
C VAL A 13 6.01 -4.14 -12.09
N PRO A 14 6.38 -5.08 -11.21
CA PRO A 14 6.24 -4.89 -9.77
C PRO A 14 7.42 -4.12 -9.18
N ILE A 15 7.22 -3.55 -8.00
CA ILE A 15 8.27 -2.95 -7.17
C ILE A 15 8.26 -3.62 -5.79
N THR A 16 9.43 -3.88 -5.23
CA THR A 16 9.60 -4.35 -3.84
C THR A 16 10.15 -3.24 -2.97
N PHE A 17 9.46 -2.94 -1.88
CA PHE A 17 9.92 -2.07 -0.79
C PHE A 17 10.71 -2.93 0.21
N VAL A 18 12.02 -2.72 0.31
CA VAL A 18 12.91 -3.63 1.04
C VAL A 18 13.15 -3.22 2.50
N ASN A 19 12.92 -1.96 2.86
CA ASN A 19 13.25 -1.39 4.16
C ASN A 19 12.01 -0.78 4.83
N SER A 20 11.64 -1.30 6.01
CA SER A 20 10.47 -0.84 6.77
C SER A 20 10.64 0.50 7.50
N ARG A 21 11.75 1.22 7.27
CA ARG A 21 12.01 2.56 7.82
C ARG A 21 11.95 3.62 6.74
N SER A 22 12.70 3.40 5.66
CA SER A 22 13.06 4.43 4.67
C SER A 22 12.61 4.13 3.24
N SER A 23 12.07 2.94 2.93
CA SER A 23 11.64 2.66 1.56
C SER A 23 10.47 3.55 1.17
N TYR A 24 10.58 4.23 0.02
CA TYR A 24 9.48 5.00 -0.54
C TYR A 24 9.58 5.07 -2.06
N LEU A 25 8.43 5.31 -2.69
CA LEU A 25 8.31 5.71 -4.08
C LEU A 25 7.50 7.01 -4.16
N LEU A 26 8.14 8.08 -4.61
CA LEU A 26 7.50 9.37 -4.88
C LEU A 26 7.13 9.46 -6.36
N LEU A 27 5.85 9.64 -6.66
CA LEU A 27 5.34 9.82 -8.01
C LEU A 27 4.61 11.16 -8.17
N PRO A 28 4.76 11.83 -9.32
CA PRO A 28 4.01 13.05 -9.60
C PRO A 28 2.55 12.72 -9.92
N GLY A 29 1.64 13.57 -9.45
CA GLY A 29 0.26 13.62 -9.90
C GLY A 29 -0.04 14.89 -10.68
N THR A 30 -1.33 15.19 -10.82
CA THR A 30 -1.81 16.41 -11.46
C THR A 30 -2.66 17.15 -10.43
N PRO A 31 -2.16 18.22 -9.80
CA PRO A 31 -2.87 18.90 -8.72
C PRO A 31 -4.11 19.65 -9.24
N GLN A 32 -4.98 20.07 -8.31
CA GLN A 32 -6.16 20.91 -8.56
C GLN A 32 -7.27 20.26 -9.41
N ILE A 33 -7.24 18.95 -9.59
CA ILE A 33 -8.39 18.22 -10.14
C ILE A 33 -9.45 18.14 -9.04
N ASP A 34 -10.70 18.46 -9.36
CA ASP A 34 -11.85 18.28 -8.46
C ASP A 34 -12.10 16.77 -8.26
N GLY A 35 -11.53 16.26 -7.17
CA GLY A 35 -11.49 14.87 -6.81
C GLY A 35 -10.12 14.21 -6.98
N LEU A 36 -10.07 12.93 -6.61
CA LEU A 36 -8.89 12.09 -6.62
C LEU A 36 -9.27 10.66 -6.99
N SER A 37 -8.45 10.00 -7.83
CA SER A 37 -8.53 8.55 -8.04
C SER A 37 -7.15 7.93 -7.91
N VAL A 38 -6.95 7.02 -6.97
CA VAL A 38 -5.69 6.27 -6.84
C VAL A 38 -6.00 4.81 -6.72
N SER A 39 -5.32 3.96 -7.48
CA SER A 39 -5.45 2.51 -7.35
C SER A 39 -4.12 1.82 -7.55
N PHE A 40 -3.90 0.74 -6.82
CA PHE A 40 -2.72 -0.11 -6.95
C PHE A 40 -3.00 -1.49 -6.36
N GLN A 41 -2.12 -2.44 -6.66
CA GLN A 41 -2.10 -3.72 -5.97
C GLN A 41 -0.92 -3.77 -5.01
N PHE A 42 -1.11 -4.38 -3.84
CA PHE A 42 -0.04 -4.64 -2.89
C PHE A 42 -0.05 -6.09 -2.41
N ARG A 43 1.10 -6.58 -1.93
CA ARG A 43 1.17 -7.83 -1.16
C ARG A 43 2.27 -7.76 -0.12
N THR A 44 2.04 -8.36 1.05
CA THR A 44 3.00 -8.36 2.16
C THR A 44 2.74 -9.50 3.15
N TRP A 45 3.73 -9.77 3.98
CA TRP A 45 3.61 -10.61 5.19
C TRP A 45 3.51 -9.77 6.48
N ASN A 46 3.73 -8.45 6.39
CA ASN A 46 3.68 -7.56 7.54
C ASN A 46 2.25 -7.06 7.78
N LYS A 47 1.84 -7.02 9.04
CA LYS A 47 0.51 -6.53 9.44
C LYS A 47 0.37 -5.01 9.39
N ASP A 48 1.49 -4.29 9.43
CA ASP A 48 1.53 -2.85 9.55
C ASP A 48 2.46 -2.21 8.52
N GLY A 49 2.05 -1.09 7.92
CA GLY A 49 2.88 -0.30 7.02
C GLY A 49 2.13 0.82 6.31
N LEU A 50 2.80 1.94 6.04
CA LEU A 50 2.24 3.05 5.25
C LEU A 50 2.16 2.66 3.78
N LEU A 51 0.96 2.62 3.19
CA LEU A 51 0.77 2.28 1.78
C LEU A 51 0.82 3.51 0.88
N LEU A 52 0.13 4.60 1.25
CA LEU A 52 0.06 5.84 0.48
C LEU A 52 -0.03 7.06 1.40
N SER A 53 0.68 8.14 1.05
CA SER A 53 0.52 9.47 1.64
C SER A 53 0.56 10.54 0.55
N THR A 54 -0.35 11.51 0.60
CA THR A 54 -0.33 12.68 -0.28
C THR A 54 -0.86 13.91 0.46
N GLU A 55 -0.21 15.05 0.25
CA GLU A 55 -0.82 16.33 0.55
C GLU A 55 -1.80 16.67 -0.57
N LEU A 56 -3.03 17.04 -0.20
CA LEU A 56 -4.09 17.40 -1.12
C LEU A 56 -4.05 18.91 -1.37
N SER A 57 -4.38 19.34 -2.59
CA SER A 57 -4.32 20.75 -2.96
C SER A 57 -5.45 21.58 -2.31
N GLU A 58 -5.39 22.91 -2.46
CA GLU A 58 -6.44 23.84 -1.99
C GLU A 58 -6.75 23.72 -0.48
N GLY A 59 -5.77 23.30 0.33
CA GLY A 59 -5.97 23.11 1.77
C GLY A 59 -6.98 22.00 2.11
N SER A 60 -7.12 21.01 1.22
CA SER A 60 -7.98 19.82 1.44
C SER A 60 -7.40 18.84 2.47
N GLY A 61 -6.16 19.08 2.94
CA GLY A 61 -5.52 18.31 4.01
C GLY A 61 -4.56 17.26 3.48
N THR A 62 -4.35 16.21 4.26
CA THR A 62 -3.49 15.07 3.95
C THR A 62 -4.33 13.81 3.88
N LEU A 63 -4.09 13.00 2.85
CA LEU A 63 -4.65 11.67 2.72
C LEU A 63 -3.59 10.63 3.10
N LEU A 64 -3.95 9.73 4.01
CA LEU A 64 -3.11 8.66 4.51
C LEU A 64 -3.82 7.32 4.34
N LEU A 65 -3.17 6.36 3.68
CA LEU A 65 -3.62 4.97 3.58
C LEU A 65 -2.58 4.06 4.24
N SER A 66 -2.96 3.34 5.28
CA SER A 66 -2.10 2.42 6.03
C SER A 66 -2.69 1.01 6.03
N LEU A 67 -1.82 0.01 6.18
CA LEU A 67 -2.19 -1.31 6.68
C LEU A 67 -1.95 -1.29 8.20
N GLU A 68 -2.96 -1.68 8.98
CA GLU A 68 -2.92 -1.70 10.45
C GLU A 68 -3.54 -3.00 10.93
N GLY A 69 -2.75 -3.86 11.59
CA GLY A 69 -3.22 -5.17 12.06
C GLY A 69 -3.74 -6.11 10.95
N GLY A 70 -3.36 -5.89 9.69
CA GLY A 70 -3.87 -6.63 8.53
C GLY A 70 -5.18 -6.07 7.94
N THR A 71 -5.64 -4.90 8.38
CA THR A 71 -6.80 -4.16 7.83
C THR A 71 -6.30 -2.90 7.13
N VAL A 72 -6.88 -2.54 5.99
CA VAL A 72 -6.56 -1.27 5.31
C VAL A 72 -7.36 -0.14 5.97
N ARG A 73 -6.67 0.96 6.29
CA ARG A 73 -7.24 2.15 6.92
C ARG A 73 -6.91 3.39 6.11
N LEU A 74 -7.94 4.12 5.71
CA LEU A 74 -7.86 5.42 5.05
C LEU A 74 -8.22 6.52 6.05
N VAL A 75 -7.40 7.56 6.13
CA VAL A 75 -7.64 8.76 6.93
C VAL A 75 -7.44 9.99 6.06
N ILE A 76 -8.37 10.95 6.16
CA ILE A 76 -8.18 12.30 5.64
C ILE A 76 -8.16 13.26 6.81
N GLN A 77 -7.08 14.04 6.91
CA GLN A 77 -6.85 14.97 8.00
C GLN A 77 -6.63 16.38 7.45
N LYS A 78 -7.39 17.34 7.96
CA LYS A 78 -7.21 18.76 7.67
C LYS A 78 -6.76 19.46 8.94
N MET A 79 -5.54 20.01 8.93
CA MET A 79 -4.91 20.59 10.13
C MET A 79 -4.88 19.56 11.29
N THR A 80 -5.61 19.81 12.38
CA THR A 80 -5.73 18.90 13.52
C THR A 80 -7.01 18.05 13.51
N GLU A 81 -7.92 18.29 12.56
CA GLU A 81 -9.21 17.63 12.50
C GLU A 81 -9.19 16.43 11.54
N ARG A 82 -9.63 15.27 12.04
CA ARG A 82 -9.83 14.08 11.22
C ARG A 82 -11.18 14.20 10.52
N THR A 83 -11.15 14.42 9.22
CA THR A 83 -12.35 14.73 8.42
C THR A 83 -13.02 13.49 7.84
N ALA A 84 -12.27 12.40 7.63
CA ALA A 84 -12.83 11.11 7.22
C ALA A 84 -11.94 9.95 7.70
N GLU A 85 -12.57 8.82 8.00
CA GLU A 85 -11.90 7.57 8.35
C GLU A 85 -12.67 6.35 7.80
N ILE A 86 -11.98 5.48 7.06
CA ILE A 86 -12.58 4.27 6.48
C ILE A 86 -11.65 3.08 6.78
N LEU A 87 -12.21 1.98 7.28
CA LEU A 87 -11.50 0.72 7.48
C LEU A 87 -12.12 -0.36 6.59
N THR A 88 -11.30 -1.20 5.97
CA THR A 88 -11.79 -2.31 5.13
C THR A 88 -10.82 -3.49 5.08
N GLY A 89 -11.38 -4.68 4.86
CA GLY A 89 -10.66 -5.94 4.82
C GLY A 89 -10.12 -6.43 6.17
N SER A 90 -9.54 -7.63 6.14
CA SER A 90 -8.88 -8.23 7.30
C SER A 90 -7.87 -9.26 6.82
N SER A 91 -6.82 -9.50 7.60
CA SER A 91 -5.77 -10.49 7.30
C SER A 91 -5.09 -10.31 5.93
N LEU A 92 -4.95 -9.07 5.45
CA LEU A 92 -4.38 -8.74 4.12
C LEU A 92 -2.85 -8.86 4.05
N ASN A 93 -2.27 -9.52 5.04
CA ASN A 93 -0.85 -9.83 5.16
C ASN A 93 -0.60 -11.33 4.91
N ASP A 94 -1.33 -11.91 3.96
CA ASP A 94 -1.36 -13.32 3.60
C ASP A 94 -0.41 -13.68 2.43
N GLY A 95 0.40 -12.71 1.98
CA GLY A 95 1.32 -12.88 0.86
C GLY A 95 0.66 -12.88 -0.53
N LEU A 96 -0.65 -12.70 -0.62
CA LEU A 96 -1.39 -12.60 -1.88
C LEU A 96 -1.52 -11.16 -2.34
N TRP A 97 -1.79 -10.98 -3.64
CA TRP A 97 -2.02 -9.65 -4.22
C TRP A 97 -3.42 -9.18 -3.89
N HIS A 98 -3.52 -8.05 -3.20
CA HIS A 98 -4.75 -7.33 -2.96
C HIS A 98 -4.81 -6.06 -3.80
N SER A 99 -5.96 -5.76 -4.38
CA SER A 99 -6.22 -4.54 -5.15
C SER A 99 -6.92 -3.51 -4.26
N VAL A 100 -6.36 -2.31 -4.14
CA VAL A 100 -6.98 -1.20 -3.41
C VAL A 100 -7.24 -0.04 -4.35
N SER A 101 -8.41 0.58 -4.22
CA SER A 101 -8.75 1.80 -4.96
C SER A 101 -9.48 2.80 -4.08
N ILE A 102 -8.99 4.04 -4.12
CA ILE A 102 -9.57 5.22 -3.51
C ILE A 102 -10.15 6.08 -4.62
N ASN A 103 -11.41 6.48 -4.46
CA ASN A 103 -12.06 7.43 -5.36
C ASN A 103 -12.82 8.47 -4.53
N ALA A 104 -12.38 9.71 -4.60
CA ALA A 104 -12.98 10.86 -3.95
C ALA A 104 -13.52 11.82 -5.03
N ARG A 105 -14.83 11.88 -5.22
CA ARG A 105 -15.47 12.77 -6.20
C ARG A 105 -16.82 13.25 -5.69
N ARG A 106 -17.19 14.50 -5.98
CA ARG A 106 -18.49 15.10 -5.61
C ARG A 106 -18.81 14.91 -4.12
N ASP A 107 -17.85 15.25 -3.27
CA ASP A 107 -17.94 15.11 -1.81
C ASP A 107 -18.16 13.68 -1.29
N ARG A 108 -17.88 12.66 -2.12
CA ARG A 108 -17.99 11.25 -1.74
C ARG A 108 -16.66 10.55 -1.87
N ILE A 109 -16.17 10.01 -0.76
CA ILE A 109 -14.97 9.17 -0.70
C ILE A 109 -15.41 7.71 -0.69
N THR A 110 -14.74 6.90 -1.50
CA THR A 110 -14.93 5.45 -1.56
C THR A 110 -13.59 4.76 -1.50
N LEU A 111 -13.50 3.72 -0.67
CA LEU A 111 -12.36 2.83 -0.57
C LEU A 111 -12.86 1.43 -0.91
N SER A 112 -12.24 0.80 -1.91
CA SER A 112 -12.58 -0.54 -2.38
C SER A 112 -11.38 -1.45 -2.31
N LEU A 113 -11.63 -2.72 -2.00
CA LEU A 113 -10.62 -3.76 -1.82
C LEU A 113 -11.04 -5.01 -2.60
N ASP A 114 -10.17 -5.58 -3.44
CA ASP A 114 -10.37 -6.84 -4.18
C ASP A 114 -11.67 -6.92 -5.03
N ASN A 115 -12.14 -5.78 -5.54
CA ASN A 115 -13.43 -5.60 -6.22
C ASN A 115 -14.66 -5.75 -5.31
N ASP A 116 -14.46 -5.84 -4.00
CA ASP A 116 -15.55 -5.75 -3.04
C ASP A 116 -16.01 -4.29 -2.96
N ALA A 117 -17.23 -4.05 -3.46
CA ALA A 117 -17.92 -2.78 -3.33
C ALA A 117 -18.37 -2.51 -1.89
N ALA A 118 -18.14 -3.46 -0.97
CA ALA A 118 -18.52 -3.38 0.43
C ALA A 118 -17.54 -2.56 1.28
N SER A 119 -17.53 -1.24 1.07
CA SER A 119 -17.39 -0.29 2.20
C SER A 119 -17.61 1.16 1.77
N PRO A 120 -18.86 1.61 1.57
CA PRO A 120 -19.16 3.00 1.87
C PRO A 120 -19.17 3.15 3.40
N ALA A 121 -18.02 3.44 4.00
CA ALA A 121 -18.08 4.31 5.18
C ALA A 121 -18.50 5.67 4.62
N GLN A 122 -19.81 5.83 4.48
CA GLN A 122 -20.46 7.05 4.05
C GLN A 122 -20.35 8.01 5.24
N ASP A 123 -19.17 8.58 5.45
CA ASP A 123 -19.07 9.76 6.28
C ASP A 123 -19.60 10.92 5.44
N THR A 124 -20.80 11.37 5.76
CA THR A 124 -21.47 12.46 5.08
C THR A 124 -21.00 13.78 5.65
N THR A 125 -19.72 14.10 5.48
CA THR A 125 -19.21 15.46 5.55
C THR A 125 -18.93 15.92 4.12
N ARG A 126 -19.39 17.13 3.76
CA ARG A 126 -19.08 17.70 2.45
C ARG A 126 -17.63 18.14 2.45
N VAL A 127 -16.74 17.23 2.09
CA VAL A 127 -15.30 17.52 1.97
C VAL A 127 -14.96 17.51 0.49
N GLN A 128 -14.84 18.71 -0.06
CA GLN A 128 -14.29 18.85 -1.39
C GLN A 128 -12.79 18.59 -1.31
N ILE A 129 -12.32 17.66 -2.13
CA ILE A 129 -10.93 17.22 -2.15
C ILE A 129 -10.37 17.55 -3.53
N TYR A 130 -9.21 18.19 -3.54
CA TYR A 130 -8.45 18.43 -4.75
C TYR A 130 -7.22 17.54 -4.78
N SER A 131 -6.95 16.92 -5.92
CA SER A 131 -5.79 16.04 -6.13
C SER A 131 -4.48 16.72 -5.71
N GLY A 132 -3.56 15.94 -5.16
CA GLY A 132 -2.22 16.38 -4.77
C GLY A 132 -1.26 16.47 -5.94
N ASN A 133 -0.12 17.14 -5.71
CA ASN A 133 0.98 17.21 -6.67
C ASN A 133 1.91 15.99 -6.62
N SER A 134 2.02 15.37 -5.44
CA SER A 134 3.04 14.38 -5.10
C SER A 134 2.47 13.27 -4.24
N TYR A 135 2.70 12.02 -4.64
CA TYR A 135 2.17 10.83 -3.98
C TYR A 135 3.32 9.94 -3.51
N TYR A 136 3.40 9.72 -2.21
CA TYR A 136 4.36 8.82 -1.57
C TYR A 136 3.73 7.45 -1.39
N PHE A 137 4.27 6.45 -2.07
CA PHE A 137 3.91 5.05 -1.89
C PHE A 137 4.92 4.37 -0.98
N GLY A 138 4.41 3.52 -0.10
CA GLY A 138 5.19 2.63 0.76
C GLY A 138 5.92 3.30 1.93
N GLY A 139 6.10 4.61 1.95
CA GLY A 139 6.79 5.28 3.06
C GLY A 139 7.14 6.72 2.74
N CYS A 140 7.75 7.39 3.71
CA CYS A 140 8.31 8.73 3.60
C CYS A 140 9.84 8.70 3.78
N PRO A 141 10.58 9.69 3.21
CA PRO A 141 12.01 9.85 3.44
C PRO A 141 12.35 10.10 4.92
N ASP A 142 13.51 9.60 5.39
CA ASP A 142 13.98 9.77 6.78
C ASP A 142 14.47 11.20 7.12
N ASN A 143 14.86 12.00 6.13
CA ASN A 143 15.38 13.35 6.34
C ASN A 143 14.24 14.35 6.60
N LEU A 144 13.88 14.45 7.87
CA LEU A 144 12.80 15.25 8.48
C LEU A 144 13.01 16.78 8.47
N THR A 145 13.75 17.33 7.51
CA THR A 145 14.00 18.79 7.51
C THR A 145 12.92 19.60 6.79
N ASP A 146 12.06 18.97 5.99
CA ASP A 146 11.04 19.72 5.20
C ASP A 146 9.84 18.87 4.71
N SER A 147 9.65 17.64 5.20
CA SER A 147 8.78 16.67 4.52
C SER A 147 7.30 16.76 4.94
N GLN A 148 6.45 17.11 3.98
CA GLN A 148 4.98 16.99 3.94
C GLN A 148 4.45 15.54 4.10
N CYS A 149 5.31 14.59 4.49
CA CYS A 149 5.04 13.16 4.58
C CYS A 149 5.66 12.64 5.88
N LEU A 150 4.86 11.90 6.66
CA LEU A 150 5.31 11.26 7.89
C LEU A 150 4.97 9.76 7.85
N ASN A 151 5.81 8.94 8.48
CA ASN A 151 5.54 7.52 8.72
C ASN A 151 4.91 7.39 10.13
N PRO A 152 3.57 7.44 10.29
CA PRO A 152 2.94 7.36 11.62
C PRO A 152 3.13 5.99 12.29
N ILE A 153 3.49 4.97 11.51
CA ILE A 153 3.70 3.60 11.98
C ILE A 153 5.08 3.11 11.56
N LYS A 154 5.20 2.62 10.33
CA LYS A 154 6.43 2.14 9.68
C LYS A 154 6.28 2.30 8.16
N ALA A 155 7.39 2.37 7.44
CA ALA A 155 7.33 2.20 6.00
C ALA A 155 6.89 0.76 5.68
N PHE A 156 6.09 0.62 4.63
CA PHE A 156 5.68 -0.63 4.06
C PHE A 156 6.88 -1.43 3.57
N GLN A 157 6.79 -2.73 3.79
CA GLN A 157 7.74 -3.71 3.29
C GLN A 157 6.91 -4.81 2.62
N GLY A 158 7.14 -5.02 1.34
CA GLY A 158 6.18 -5.73 0.50
C GLY A 158 6.38 -5.37 -0.96
N CYS A 159 5.42 -5.75 -1.80
CA CYS A 159 5.43 -5.35 -3.20
C CYS A 159 4.22 -4.52 -3.57
N MET A 160 4.38 -3.66 -4.58
CA MET A 160 3.29 -3.00 -5.27
C MET A 160 3.39 -3.19 -6.78
N ARG A 161 2.25 -3.06 -7.48
CA ARG A 161 2.17 -3.03 -8.95
C ARG A 161 0.90 -2.34 -9.41
N LEU A 162 0.78 -2.11 -10.71
CA LEU A 162 -0.42 -1.53 -11.33
C LEU A 162 -0.84 -0.21 -10.67
N ILE A 163 0.11 0.71 -10.49
CA ILE A 163 -0.14 2.00 -9.84
C ILE A 163 -0.79 2.97 -10.84
N PHE A 164 -1.96 3.48 -10.50
CA PHE A 164 -2.67 4.53 -11.23
C PHE A 164 -2.91 5.72 -10.31
N ILE A 165 -2.70 6.92 -10.85
CA ILE A 165 -3.06 8.19 -10.22
C ILE A 165 -3.90 8.97 -11.23
N ASP A 166 -5.08 9.39 -10.82
CA ASP A 166 -6.11 10.04 -11.64
C ASP A 166 -6.42 9.25 -12.92
N ASN A 167 -6.55 7.93 -12.77
CA ASN A 167 -6.77 6.95 -13.83
C ASN A 167 -5.64 6.90 -14.88
N GLN A 168 -4.48 7.51 -14.61
CA GLN A 168 -3.29 7.41 -15.46
C GLN A 168 -2.32 6.37 -14.88
N PRO A 169 -1.96 5.33 -15.65
CA PRO A 169 -0.95 4.37 -15.21
C PRO A 169 0.39 5.07 -15.06
N LYS A 170 1.12 4.72 -14.00
CA LYS A 170 2.48 5.23 -13.76
C LYS A 170 3.49 4.25 -14.31
N ASP A 171 4.36 4.74 -15.19
CA ASP A 171 5.38 3.93 -15.85
C ASP A 171 6.56 3.69 -14.91
N LEU A 172 6.59 2.49 -14.32
CA LEU A 172 7.63 2.07 -13.39
C LEU A 172 8.98 1.79 -14.09
N ILE A 173 8.99 1.60 -15.42
CA ILE A 173 10.25 1.52 -16.18
C ILE A 173 10.91 2.90 -16.26
N SER A 174 10.13 3.95 -16.49
CA SER A 174 10.62 5.34 -16.41
C SER A 174 11.11 5.71 -15.01
N VAL A 175 10.49 5.17 -13.94
CA VAL A 175 11.00 5.30 -12.56
C VAL A 175 12.39 4.66 -12.45
N GLN A 176 12.56 3.43 -12.94
CA GLN A 176 13.86 2.74 -12.91
C GLN A 176 14.95 3.48 -13.68
N GLN A 177 14.58 4.16 -14.77
CA GLN A 177 15.49 4.99 -15.58
C GLN A 177 15.78 6.36 -14.95
N GLY A 178 15.11 6.71 -13.83
CA GLY A 178 15.27 8.00 -13.17
C GLY A 178 14.63 9.18 -13.90
N SER A 179 13.80 8.92 -14.91
CA SER A 179 13.07 9.96 -15.67
C SER A 179 11.71 10.32 -15.03
N LEU A 180 11.23 9.51 -14.08
CA LEU A 180 9.96 9.71 -13.39
C LEU A 180 10.10 9.52 -11.87
N GLY A 181 9.69 10.54 -11.11
CA GLY A 181 9.59 10.44 -9.65
C GLY A 181 10.94 10.37 -8.93
N ASN A 182 10.92 9.89 -7.70
CA ASN A 182 12.09 9.65 -6.86
C ASN A 182 11.83 8.45 -5.95
N PHE A 183 12.87 7.72 -5.52
CA PHE A 183 12.68 6.56 -4.66
C PHE A 183 13.92 6.27 -3.80
N SER A 184 13.71 5.50 -2.73
CA SER A 184 14.79 4.92 -1.92
C SER A 184 14.48 3.47 -1.57
N ASP A 185 15.52 2.65 -1.54
CA ASP A 185 15.45 1.25 -1.07
C ASP A 185 14.33 0.45 -1.77
N LEU A 186 14.31 0.45 -3.10
CA LEU A 186 13.39 -0.33 -3.92
C LEU A 186 14.13 -1.30 -4.86
N HIS A 187 13.53 -2.47 -5.09
CA HIS A 187 13.85 -3.30 -6.27
C HIS A 187 12.71 -3.18 -7.29
N ILE A 188 13.03 -2.71 -8.49
CA ILE A 188 12.05 -2.55 -9.58
C ILE A 188 12.11 -3.76 -10.51
N ASP A 189 10.97 -4.13 -11.10
CA ASP A 189 10.75 -5.31 -11.94
C ASP A 189 10.93 -6.66 -11.21
N LEU A 190 10.90 -6.62 -9.88
CA LEU A 190 11.07 -7.80 -9.05
C LEU A 190 10.13 -7.75 -7.84
N CYS A 191 9.54 -8.89 -7.51
CA CYS A 191 8.79 -9.07 -6.28
C CYS A 191 9.21 -10.34 -5.53
N SER A 192 10.18 -10.18 -4.63
CA SER A 192 10.84 -11.28 -3.91
C SER A 192 10.35 -11.47 -2.48
N ILE A 193 9.04 -11.61 -2.28
CA ILE A 193 8.53 -12.02 -0.97
C ILE A 193 8.77 -13.52 -0.79
N LYS A 194 9.26 -13.93 0.38
CA LYS A 194 9.51 -15.33 0.72
C LYS A 194 8.46 -15.83 1.71
N ASP A 195 7.78 -16.92 1.36
CA ASP A 195 7.00 -17.70 2.32
C ASP A 195 7.96 -18.51 3.20
N ARG A 196 7.96 -18.22 4.50
CA ARG A 196 8.78 -18.84 5.54
C ARG A 196 8.03 -19.89 6.33
N CYS A 197 6.72 -20.00 6.13
CA CYS A 197 5.91 -21.10 6.65
C CYS A 197 5.88 -22.29 5.68
N LEU A 198 6.56 -22.18 4.53
CA LEU A 198 6.72 -23.26 3.55
C LEU A 198 8.22 -23.50 3.24
N PRO A 199 8.79 -24.67 3.59
CA PRO A 199 8.16 -25.75 4.36
C PRO A 199 7.85 -25.31 5.81
N ASN A 200 6.84 -25.92 6.44
CA ASN A 200 6.46 -25.57 7.81
C ASN A 200 7.48 -26.16 8.80
N TYR A 201 8.25 -25.30 9.45
CA TYR A 201 9.23 -25.68 10.47
C TYR A 201 8.63 -25.81 11.87
N CYS A 202 7.35 -25.51 12.07
CA CYS A 202 6.66 -25.72 13.33
C CYS A 202 6.30 -27.20 13.50
N GLU A 203 6.96 -27.86 14.45
CA GLU A 203 6.79 -29.27 14.73
C GLU A 203 5.55 -29.54 15.58
N HIS A 204 5.19 -30.83 15.69
CA HIS A 204 4.11 -31.33 16.56
C HIS A 204 2.76 -30.62 16.41
N GLY A 205 2.43 -30.19 15.18
CA GLY A 205 1.17 -29.50 14.89
C GLY A 205 1.12 -28.04 15.34
N GLY A 206 2.27 -27.42 15.62
CA GLY A 206 2.35 -25.98 15.90
C GLY A 206 1.87 -25.13 14.72
N SER A 207 1.16 -24.04 15.01
CA SER A 207 0.64 -23.14 13.97
C SER A 207 1.72 -22.14 13.57
N CYS A 208 2.08 -22.12 12.28
CA CYS A 208 3.03 -21.15 11.73
C CYS A 208 2.36 -19.81 11.40
N SER A 209 3.06 -18.72 11.71
CA SER A 209 2.77 -17.37 11.24
C SER A 209 4.08 -16.69 10.82
N GLN A 210 4.02 -15.65 9.99
CA GLN A 210 5.24 -15.05 9.45
C GLN A 210 5.16 -13.53 9.31
N SER A 211 6.34 -12.93 9.17
CA SER A 211 6.58 -11.54 8.80
C SER A 211 7.56 -11.48 7.63
N TRP A 212 7.90 -10.28 7.19
CA TRP A 212 8.86 -10.08 6.12
C TRP A 212 10.23 -10.72 6.39
N THR A 213 10.67 -10.79 7.65
CA THR A 213 12.03 -11.24 8.00
C THR A 213 12.05 -12.62 8.66
N THR A 214 11.00 -13.02 9.38
CA THR A 214 11.00 -14.23 10.21
C THR A 214 9.66 -14.97 10.17
N PHE A 215 9.65 -16.18 10.71
CA PHE A 215 8.42 -16.91 11.06
C PHE A 215 8.34 -17.10 12.58
N TYR A 216 7.17 -17.50 13.05
CA TYR A 216 6.85 -17.75 14.45
C TYR A 216 5.95 -18.98 14.54
N CYS A 217 6.22 -19.84 15.53
CA CYS A 217 5.39 -20.99 15.83
C CYS A 217 4.57 -20.75 17.10
N ASN A 218 3.27 -20.99 17.02
CA ASN A 218 2.39 -21.06 18.18
C ASN A 218 2.30 -22.51 18.67
N CYS A 219 2.83 -22.76 19.88
CA CYS A 219 2.89 -24.08 20.50
C CYS A 219 1.84 -24.28 21.62
N SER A 220 0.94 -23.32 21.87
CA SER A 220 0.08 -23.29 23.06
C SER A 220 -0.83 -24.51 23.26
N ASN A 221 -1.05 -25.33 22.24
CA ASN A 221 -1.89 -26.53 22.28
C ASN A 221 -1.17 -27.81 21.82
N THR A 222 0.16 -27.81 21.76
CA THR A 222 0.92 -28.97 21.29
C THR A 222 1.50 -29.78 22.45
N GLY A 223 1.66 -29.18 23.63
CA GLY A 223 2.42 -29.76 24.75
C GLY A 223 3.94 -29.60 24.61
N TYR A 224 4.39 -28.90 23.57
CA TYR A 224 5.79 -28.61 23.28
C TYR A 224 6.06 -27.11 23.39
N THR A 225 7.34 -26.76 23.43
CA THR A 225 7.89 -25.43 23.64
C THR A 225 9.07 -25.16 22.69
N GLY A 226 9.66 -23.97 22.79
CA GLY A 226 10.75 -23.53 21.92
C GLY A 226 10.27 -22.88 20.62
N ALA A 227 11.23 -22.36 19.83
CA ALA A 227 10.94 -21.54 18.65
C ALA A 227 10.21 -22.31 17.54
N THR A 228 10.39 -23.64 17.47
CA THR A 228 9.80 -24.53 16.47
C THR A 228 8.87 -25.59 17.09
N CYS A 229 8.48 -25.44 18.35
CA CYS A 229 7.66 -26.43 19.07
C CYS A 229 8.29 -27.84 19.15
N HIS A 230 9.62 -27.92 19.26
CA HIS A 230 10.35 -29.18 19.33
C HIS A 230 10.55 -29.70 20.77
N ASN A 231 10.61 -28.79 21.76
CA ASN A 231 11.07 -29.10 23.12
C ASN A 231 9.95 -29.51 24.08
#